data_AF-A0A6A5TGV9-F1
#
_entry.id   AF-A0A6A5TGV9-F1
#
_cell.length_a   1.000
_cell.length_b   1.000
_cell.length_c   1.000
_cell.angle_alpha   90.00
_cell.angle_beta   90.00
_cell.angle_gamma   90.00
#
_symmetry.space_group_name_H-M   'P 1'
#
loop_
_entity.id
_entity.type
_entity.pdbx_description
1 polymer ?
#
loop_
_entity_poly.entity_id
_entity_poly.type
_entity_poly.pdbx_seq_one_letter_code
_entity_poly.pdbx_strand_id
1 'polypeptide(L)'
;REAIHYVGKRLDLTPVYLPNGTLNAEHTGHFNGKPSPEVSTAWKSVMQHQNLFLPKDSFGPFANDKSLIELTDGSGYYGTLAVYHSLHCLKRLHHFVHRDSYYPDLDDGGEDRLLFHTEHCIDYLRQYVQCNADTTLIPFYWGQKQRSPLAVDKGKHQCTDWNRLEKWATKHSFDIFTPGIIEHPVFGTFKTIISHRVPTLTFE
;
A
#
# COMPACT_ATOMS: atom_id res chain seq x y z
N ARG A 1 3.10 19.00 -8.39
CA ARG A 1 4.32 19.37 -7.62
C ARG A 1 4.00 19.99 -6.26
N GLU A 2 2.80 20.54 -6.04
CA GLU A 2 2.43 21.19 -4.77
C GLU A 2 2.24 20.24 -3.57
N ALA A 3 2.00 18.95 -3.84
CA ALA A 3 1.79 17.91 -2.83
C ALA A 3 3.08 17.39 -2.17
N ILE A 4 4.23 17.52 -2.84
CA ILE A 4 5.48 16.90 -2.38
C ILE A 4 6.29 17.91 -1.58
N HIS A 5 6.52 17.58 -0.32
CA HIS A 5 7.46 18.25 0.56
C HIS A 5 8.30 17.17 1.23
N TYR A 6 9.58 17.43 1.46
CA TYR A 6 10.47 16.45 2.10
C TYR A 6 10.82 16.88 3.51
N VAL A 7 10.86 15.90 4.41
CA VAL A 7 11.22 16.07 5.82
C VAL A 7 12.26 15.02 6.22
N GLY A 8 13.17 15.41 7.11
CA GLY A 8 14.11 14.47 7.72
C GLY A 8 13.42 13.65 8.81
N LYS A 9 13.42 12.32 8.70
CA LYS A 9 12.80 11.43 9.69
C LYS A 9 13.68 10.23 10.02
N ARG A 10 13.67 9.78 11.28
CA ARG A 10 14.19 8.46 11.68
C ARG A 10 13.07 7.43 11.52
N LEU A 11 13.38 6.28 10.93
CA LEU A 11 12.40 5.20 10.79
C LEU A 11 12.19 4.52 12.15
N ASP A 12 10.93 4.25 12.49
CA ASP A 12 10.59 3.39 13.62
C ASP A 12 10.60 1.95 13.12
N LEU A 13 11.70 1.25 13.41
CA LEU A 13 11.94 -0.14 13.01
C LEU A 13 11.90 -1.07 14.23
N THR A 14 11.19 -0.66 15.29
CA THR A 14 10.98 -1.50 16.46
C THR A 14 10.33 -2.82 16.01
N PRO A 15 10.86 -3.99 16.36
CA PRO A 15 10.32 -5.25 15.86
C PRO A 15 9.02 -5.62 16.59
N VAL A 16 8.07 -6.24 15.90
CA VAL A 16 6.81 -6.76 16.49
C VAL A 16 7.08 -7.88 17.49
N TYR A 17 8.05 -8.75 17.19
CA TYR A 17 8.40 -9.91 17.98
C TYR A 17 9.83 -9.80 18.49
N LEU A 18 10.03 -10.18 19.75
CA LEU A 18 11.35 -10.36 20.34
C LEU A 18 11.99 -11.67 19.84
N PRO A 19 13.32 -11.86 19.99
CA PRO A 19 14.00 -13.08 19.54
C PRO A 19 13.48 -14.39 20.17
N ASN A 20 12.80 -14.32 21.31
CA ASN A 20 12.14 -15.44 21.97
C ASN A 20 10.72 -15.72 21.43
N GLY A 21 10.27 -14.98 20.43
CA GLY A 21 8.94 -15.10 19.81
C GLY A 21 7.80 -14.38 20.52
N THR A 22 8.04 -13.73 21.67
CA THR A 22 6.99 -12.97 22.37
C THR A 22 6.76 -11.61 21.71
N LEU A 23 5.55 -11.05 21.88
CA LEU A 23 5.25 -9.69 21.42
C LEU A 23 6.18 -8.67 22.11
N ASN A 24 6.61 -7.68 21.35
CA ASN A 24 7.38 -6.57 21.87
C ASN A 24 6.44 -5.45 22.34
N ALA A 25 6.42 -5.18 23.65
CA ALA A 25 5.57 -4.14 24.24
C ALA A 25 5.97 -2.72 23.82
N GLU A 26 7.20 -2.52 23.33
CA GLU A 26 7.68 -1.23 22.83
C GLU A 26 7.29 -0.99 21.37
N HIS A 27 6.72 -1.99 20.68
CA HIS A 27 6.30 -1.86 19.29
C HIS A 27 5.12 -0.90 19.16
N THR A 28 5.35 0.22 18.47
CA THR A 28 4.34 1.25 18.20
C THR A 28 3.78 1.21 16.78
N GLY A 29 4.28 0.33 15.91
CA GLY A 29 3.80 0.18 14.53
C GLY A 29 2.41 -0.46 14.43
N HIS A 30 1.70 -0.17 13.33
CA HIS A 30 0.33 -0.67 13.11
C HIS A 30 0.13 -1.38 11.76
N PHE A 31 1.19 -1.64 11.00
CA PHE A 31 1.09 -2.17 9.62
C PHE A 31 1.57 -3.62 9.46
N ASN A 32 2.06 -4.24 10.52
CA ASN A 32 2.70 -5.55 10.53
C ASN A 32 2.32 -6.36 11.79
N GLY A 33 2.67 -7.65 11.79
CA GLY A 33 2.21 -8.61 12.78
C GLY A 33 0.96 -9.37 12.33
N LYS A 34 0.45 -10.25 13.19
CA LYS A 34 -0.74 -11.07 12.88
C LYS A 34 -1.93 -10.19 12.46
N PRO A 35 -2.81 -10.69 11.57
CA PRO A 35 -4.04 -9.99 11.21
C PRO A 35 -4.85 -9.64 12.45
N SER A 36 -5.24 -8.37 12.57
CA SER A 36 -6.08 -7.86 13.65
C SER A 36 -6.94 -6.69 13.16
N PRO A 37 -7.99 -6.30 13.90
CA PRO A 37 -8.78 -5.11 13.58
C PRO A 37 -7.93 -3.83 13.47
N GLU A 38 -6.91 -3.68 14.31
CA GLU A 38 -6.00 -2.53 14.32
C GLU A 38 -5.17 -2.49 13.03
N VAL A 39 -4.57 -3.62 12.63
CA VAL A 39 -3.79 -3.71 11.38
C VAL A 39 -4.67 -3.45 10.16
N SER A 40 -5.87 -4.02 10.14
CA SER A 40 -6.85 -3.79 9.07
C SER A 40 -7.24 -2.31 8.99
N THR A 41 -7.47 -1.67 10.13
CA THR A 41 -7.82 -0.24 10.22
C THR A 41 -6.67 0.65 9.75
N ALA A 42 -5.43 0.35 10.13
CA ALA A 42 -4.26 1.10 9.69
C ALA A 42 -4.08 1.03 8.17
N TRP A 43 -4.15 -0.17 7.58
CA TRP A 43 -4.09 -0.34 6.13
C TRP A 43 -5.25 0.32 5.39
N LYS A 44 -6.47 0.27 5.95
CA LYS A 44 -7.62 0.99 5.38
C LYS A 44 -7.40 2.49 5.40
N SER A 45 -6.92 3.03 6.53
CA SER A 45 -6.70 4.47 6.73
C SER A 45 -5.64 5.02 5.79
N VAL A 46 -4.48 4.37 5.66
CA VAL A 46 -3.39 4.87 4.79
C VAL A 46 -3.74 4.80 3.30
N MET A 47 -4.69 3.93 2.92
CA MET A 47 -5.12 3.73 1.53
C MET A 47 -6.42 4.45 1.17
N GLN A 48 -7.02 5.18 2.10
CA GLN A 48 -8.40 5.68 1.95
C GLN A 48 -8.57 6.66 0.78
N HIS A 49 -7.51 7.38 0.39
CA HIS A 49 -7.52 8.36 -0.70
C HIS A 49 -6.77 7.88 -1.96
N GLN A 50 -6.61 6.56 -2.13
CA GLN A 50 -5.84 5.99 -3.25
C GLN A 50 -6.48 6.20 -4.63
N ASN A 51 -7.80 6.38 -4.69
CA ASN A 51 -8.55 6.53 -5.93
C ASN A 51 -8.71 8.01 -6.25
N LEU A 52 -8.04 8.48 -7.30
CA LEU A 52 -7.95 9.90 -7.62
C LEU A 52 -8.70 10.22 -8.90
N PHE A 53 -9.45 11.32 -8.83
CA PHE A 53 -9.89 12.08 -9.98
C PHE A 53 -8.73 12.93 -10.48
N LEU A 54 -8.48 12.84 -11.77
CA LEU A 54 -7.40 13.54 -12.44
C LEU A 54 -7.99 14.32 -13.64
N PRO A 55 -7.86 15.66 -13.67
CA PRO A 55 -8.29 16.47 -14.80
C PRO A 55 -7.66 16.01 -16.11
N LYS A 56 -8.35 16.19 -17.24
CA LYS A 56 -7.91 15.69 -18.56
C LYS A 56 -6.53 16.18 -18.98
N ASP A 57 -6.18 17.41 -18.62
CA ASP A 57 -4.89 18.02 -18.91
C ASP A 57 -3.72 17.48 -18.06
N SER A 58 -4.02 16.68 -17.02
CA SER A 58 -3.03 16.21 -16.04
C SER A 58 -2.30 14.92 -16.46
N PHE A 59 -2.73 14.25 -17.53
CA PHE A 59 -2.19 12.94 -17.94
C PHE A 59 -0.93 13.00 -18.81
N GLY A 60 -0.53 14.19 -19.25
CA GLY A 60 0.72 14.39 -20.01
C GLY A 60 0.88 13.36 -21.14
N PRO A 61 1.86 12.43 -21.05
CA PRO A 61 2.10 11.44 -22.11
C PRO A 61 0.92 10.49 -22.38
N PHE A 62 0.02 10.32 -21.41
CA PHE A 62 -1.15 9.44 -21.53
C PHE A 62 -2.39 10.16 -22.07
N ALA A 63 -2.31 11.46 -22.38
CA ALA A 63 -3.48 12.26 -22.75
C ALA A 63 -4.23 11.76 -23.99
N ASN A 64 -3.57 10.98 -24.86
CA ASN A 64 -4.17 10.39 -26.07
C ASN A 64 -4.54 8.91 -25.91
N ASP A 65 -4.36 8.33 -24.71
CA ASP A 65 -4.67 6.94 -24.46
C ASP A 65 -6.18 6.77 -24.24
N LYS A 66 -6.85 6.19 -25.25
CA LYS A 66 -8.30 5.94 -25.24
C LYS A 66 -8.72 4.81 -24.29
N SER A 67 -7.76 4.09 -23.69
CA SER A 67 -8.02 3.03 -22.71
C SER A 67 -8.15 3.58 -21.28
N LEU A 68 -7.85 4.85 -21.05
CA LEU A 68 -8.05 5.49 -19.75
C LEU A 68 -9.53 5.47 -19.36
N ILE A 69 -9.78 5.21 -18.07
CA ILE A 69 -11.12 5.21 -17.52
C ILE A 69 -11.56 6.66 -17.32
N GLU A 70 -12.36 7.17 -18.25
CA GLU A 70 -13.02 8.48 -18.13
C GLU A 70 -14.22 8.37 -17.19
N LEU A 71 -14.43 9.39 -16.35
CA LEU A 71 -15.65 9.49 -15.55
C LEU A 71 -16.84 9.78 -16.47
N THR A 72 -18.02 9.27 -16.10
CA THR A 72 -19.23 9.36 -16.93
C THR A 72 -19.71 10.80 -17.18
N ASP A 73 -19.39 11.73 -16.29
CA ASP A 73 -19.68 13.16 -16.44
C ASP A 73 -18.67 13.90 -17.36
N GLY A 74 -17.66 13.19 -17.87
CA GLY A 74 -16.62 13.73 -18.75
C GLY A 74 -15.66 14.70 -18.06
N SER A 75 -15.68 14.79 -16.72
CA SER A 75 -14.88 15.73 -15.94
C SER A 75 -13.38 15.41 -15.97
N GLY A 76 -13.01 14.15 -16.19
CA GLY A 76 -11.63 13.69 -16.12
C GLY A 76 -11.53 12.18 -16.06
N TYR A 77 -10.39 11.69 -15.60
CA TYR A 77 -10.08 10.27 -15.56
C TYR A 77 -9.83 9.77 -14.14
N TYR A 78 -10.05 8.47 -13.95
CA TYR A 78 -9.68 7.74 -12.74
C TYR A 78 -8.21 7.29 -12.81
N GLY A 79 -7.46 7.54 -11.74
CA GLY A 79 -6.11 7.01 -11.57
C GLY A 79 -5.69 6.87 -10.11
N THR A 80 -4.42 6.52 -9.90
CA THR A 80 -3.80 6.45 -8.58
C THR A 80 -2.36 6.96 -8.63
N LEU A 81 -1.82 7.38 -7.49
CA LEU A 81 -0.40 7.70 -7.38
C LEU A 81 0.42 6.42 -7.22
N ALA A 82 1.63 6.43 -7.79
CA ALA A 82 2.59 5.33 -7.65
C ALA A 82 2.86 4.94 -6.18
N VAL A 83 2.82 5.89 -5.24
CA VAL A 83 3.01 5.60 -3.81
C VAL A 83 1.85 4.78 -3.21
N TYR A 84 0.60 5.00 -3.64
CA TYR A 84 -0.51 4.14 -3.22
C TYR A 84 -0.42 2.77 -3.84
N HIS A 85 0.01 2.65 -5.11
CA HIS A 85 0.30 1.35 -5.71
C HIS A 85 1.40 0.61 -4.92
N SER A 86 2.47 1.31 -4.52
CA SER A 86 3.53 0.76 -3.67
C SER A 86 2.99 0.26 -2.32
N LEU A 87 2.12 1.05 -1.67
CA LEU A 87 1.49 0.66 -0.41
C LEU A 87 0.53 -0.53 -0.58
N HIS A 88 -0.22 -0.59 -1.69
CA HIS A 88 -1.01 -1.77 -2.06
C HIS A 88 -0.14 -3.01 -2.20
N CYS A 89 1.01 -2.90 -2.88
CA CYS A 89 1.97 -4.00 -3.00
C CYS A 89 2.49 -4.47 -1.63
N LEU A 90 2.86 -3.53 -0.74
CA LEU A 90 3.32 -3.85 0.62
C LEU A 90 2.20 -4.51 1.45
N LYS A 91 0.97 -4.00 1.38
CA LYS A 91 -0.20 -4.62 2.01
C LYS A 91 -0.43 -6.04 1.50
N ARG A 92 -0.29 -6.26 0.19
CA ARG A 92 -0.42 -7.60 -0.42
C ARG A 92 0.67 -8.56 0.06
N LEU A 93 1.90 -8.09 0.27
CA LEU A 93 2.95 -8.90 0.88
C LEU A 93 2.61 -9.30 2.32
N HIS A 94 2.08 -8.37 3.12
CA HIS A 94 1.57 -8.69 4.46
C HIS A 94 0.46 -9.74 4.40
N HIS A 95 -0.49 -9.60 3.47
CA HIS A 95 -1.55 -10.58 3.28
C HIS A 95 -1.00 -11.95 2.84
N PHE A 96 0.04 -11.99 1.99
CA PHE A 96 0.68 -13.23 1.57
C PHE A 96 1.40 -13.94 2.72
N VAL A 97 2.12 -13.19 3.57
CA VAL A 97 2.75 -13.73 4.80
C VAL A 97 1.72 -14.35 5.74
N HIS A 98 0.49 -13.83 5.75
CA HIS A 98 -0.64 -14.33 6.54
C HIS A 98 -1.73 -14.97 5.67
N ARG A 99 -1.35 -15.62 4.56
CA ARG A 99 -2.31 -16.12 3.56
C ARG A 99 -3.33 -17.08 4.13
N ASP A 100 -2.95 -17.93 5.08
CA ASP A 100 -3.89 -18.87 5.72
C ASP A 100 -5.03 -18.14 6.47
N SER A 101 -4.79 -16.90 6.92
CA SER A 101 -5.80 -16.08 7.58
C SER A 101 -6.60 -15.21 6.59
N TYR A 102 -5.96 -14.70 5.55
CA TYR A 102 -6.62 -13.82 4.57
C TYR A 102 -7.31 -14.56 3.43
N TYR A 103 -6.87 -15.78 3.15
CA TYR A 103 -7.25 -16.60 2.01
C TYR A 103 -7.39 -18.09 2.42
N PRO A 104 -8.23 -18.42 3.42
CA PRO A 104 -8.30 -19.78 3.98
C PRO A 104 -8.79 -20.86 3.01
N ASP A 105 -9.50 -20.47 1.95
CA ASP A 105 -10.23 -21.37 1.05
C ASP A 105 -9.86 -21.15 -0.44
N LEU A 106 -8.59 -20.90 -0.76
CA LEU A 106 -8.17 -20.76 -2.15
C LEU A 106 -8.20 -22.11 -2.88
N ASP A 107 -8.80 -22.10 -4.08
CA ASP A 107 -8.60 -23.15 -5.07
C ASP A 107 -7.26 -22.96 -5.81
N ASP A 108 -6.86 -23.94 -6.62
CA ASP A 108 -5.60 -23.89 -7.38
C ASP A 108 -5.51 -22.61 -8.23
N GLY A 109 -6.61 -22.22 -8.88
CA GLY A 109 -6.66 -20.99 -9.67
C GLY A 109 -6.54 -19.72 -8.83
N GLY A 110 -7.00 -19.74 -7.59
CA GLY A 110 -6.83 -18.67 -6.61
C GLY A 110 -5.40 -18.56 -6.11
N GLU A 111 -4.74 -19.69 -5.87
CA GLU A 111 -3.31 -19.76 -5.51
C GLU A 111 -2.43 -19.19 -6.62
N ASP A 112 -2.66 -19.59 -7.87
CA ASP A 112 -1.92 -19.08 -9.02
C ASP A 112 -2.06 -17.55 -9.17
N ARG A 113 -3.26 -17.02 -8.96
CA ARG A 113 -3.50 -15.56 -9.00
C ARG A 113 -2.84 -14.85 -7.83
N LEU A 114 -2.87 -15.44 -6.64
CA LEU A 114 -2.20 -14.89 -5.46
C LEU A 114 -0.69 -14.81 -5.70
N LEU A 115 -0.08 -15.88 -6.20
CA LEU A 115 1.34 -15.95 -6.53
C LEU A 115 1.71 -14.95 -7.62
N PHE A 116 0.99 -14.96 -8.75
CA PHE A 116 1.23 -14.04 -9.87
C PHE A 116 1.24 -12.57 -9.42
N HIS A 117 0.24 -12.17 -8.63
CA HIS A 117 0.15 -10.80 -8.13
C HIS A 117 1.28 -10.51 -7.13
N THR A 118 1.64 -11.48 -6.28
CA THR A 118 2.71 -11.31 -5.30
C THR A 118 4.06 -11.11 -5.98
N GLU A 119 4.39 -11.88 -7.01
CA GLU A 119 5.61 -11.72 -7.82
C GLU A 119 5.64 -10.35 -8.53
N HIS A 120 4.50 -9.91 -9.09
CA HIS A 120 4.37 -8.55 -9.63
C HIS A 120 4.66 -7.48 -8.57
N CYS A 121 4.10 -7.61 -7.36
CA CYS A 121 4.35 -6.69 -6.25
C CYS A 121 5.83 -6.63 -5.86
N ILE A 122 6.51 -7.79 -5.82
CA ILE A 122 7.93 -7.88 -5.46
C ILE A 122 8.76 -7.13 -6.50
N ASP A 123 8.56 -7.40 -7.80
CA ASP A 123 9.35 -6.74 -8.84
C ASP A 123 9.04 -5.23 -8.91
N TYR A 124 7.77 -4.84 -8.79
CA TYR A 124 7.38 -3.43 -8.73
C TYR A 124 8.07 -2.72 -7.56
N LEU A 125 8.03 -3.28 -6.35
CA LEU A 125 8.63 -2.67 -5.17
C LEU A 125 10.16 -2.58 -5.28
N ARG A 126 10.82 -3.60 -5.83
CA ARG A 126 12.26 -3.54 -6.14
C ARG A 126 12.57 -2.35 -7.05
N GLN A 127 11.83 -2.19 -8.16
CA GLN A 127 12.03 -1.08 -9.10
C GLN A 127 11.73 0.27 -8.44
N TYR A 128 10.66 0.34 -7.65
CA TYR A 128 10.26 1.55 -6.95
C TYR A 128 11.33 2.01 -5.95
N VAL A 129 11.91 1.08 -5.18
CA VAL A 129 13.02 1.37 -4.25
C VAL A 129 14.26 1.85 -5.01
N GLN A 130 14.62 1.23 -6.14
CA GLN A 130 15.76 1.66 -6.95
C GLN A 130 15.54 3.04 -7.60
N CYS A 131 14.30 3.34 -8.00
CA CYS A 131 13.92 4.64 -8.53
C CYS A 131 14.01 5.74 -7.45
N ASN A 132 13.75 5.39 -6.19
CA ASN A 132 13.79 6.30 -5.03
C ASN A 132 14.95 5.94 -4.10
N ALA A 133 16.16 5.82 -4.65
CA ALA A 133 17.34 5.36 -3.92
C ALA A 133 17.69 6.28 -2.74
N ASP A 134 17.44 5.80 -1.52
CA ASP A 134 17.87 6.44 -0.28
C ASP A 134 19.35 6.16 -0.04
N THR A 135 20.16 7.22 0.02
CA THR A 135 21.62 7.15 0.21
C THR A 135 22.05 7.29 1.67
N THR A 136 21.09 7.29 2.60
CA THR A 136 21.37 7.30 4.05
C THR A 136 22.18 6.07 4.45
N LEU A 137 23.30 6.28 5.12
CA LEU A 137 24.20 5.18 5.53
C LEU A 137 23.61 4.36 6.68
N ILE A 138 23.64 3.03 6.51
CA ILE A 138 23.32 2.06 7.57
C ILE A 138 24.63 1.39 8.01
N PRO A 139 25.26 1.85 9.10
CA PRO A 139 26.50 1.24 9.59
C PRO A 139 26.27 -0.11 10.26
N PHE A 140 27.31 -0.94 10.21
CA PHE A 140 27.37 -2.23 10.89
C PHE A 140 28.06 -2.09 12.25
N TYR A 141 27.55 -2.82 13.25
CA TYR A 141 28.08 -2.85 14.61
C TYR A 141 28.33 -4.27 15.08
N TRP A 142 29.35 -4.47 15.93
CA TRP A 142 29.57 -5.75 16.61
C TRP A 142 28.60 -5.92 17.77
N GLY A 143 27.82 -7.00 17.74
CA GLY A 143 26.97 -7.39 18.86
C GLY A 143 27.76 -8.14 19.94
N GLN A 144 27.32 -8.06 21.20
CA GLN A 144 27.99 -8.76 22.31
C GLN A 144 27.66 -10.26 22.37
N LYS A 145 26.60 -10.72 21.70
CA LYS A 145 26.07 -12.09 21.80
C LYS A 145 26.11 -12.86 20.47
N GLN A 146 26.74 -12.32 19.44
CA GLN A 146 26.78 -12.94 18.12
C GLN A 146 28.09 -12.62 17.40
N ARG A 147 28.52 -13.54 16.52
CA ARG A 147 29.74 -13.37 15.71
C ARG A 147 29.52 -12.51 14.47
N SER A 148 28.28 -12.42 13.99
CA SER A 148 27.94 -11.61 12.81
C SER A 148 27.70 -10.15 13.20
N PRO A 149 28.16 -9.17 12.39
CA PRO A 149 27.82 -7.77 12.63
C PRO A 149 26.33 -7.52 12.36
N LEU A 150 25.77 -6.49 13.00
CA LEU A 150 24.37 -6.07 12.85
C LEU A 150 24.32 -4.74 12.10
N ALA A 151 23.54 -4.68 11.04
CA ALA A 151 23.14 -3.42 10.43
C ALA A 151 22.10 -2.75 11.35
N VAL A 152 22.41 -1.57 11.87
CA VAL A 152 21.48 -0.82 12.72
C VAL A 152 21.22 0.52 12.08
N ASP A 153 19.99 0.70 11.62
CA ASP A 153 19.56 1.96 11.06
C ASP A 153 19.36 3.00 12.17
N LYS A 154 20.21 4.02 12.15
CA LYS A 154 20.13 5.20 13.03
C LYS A 154 20.07 6.49 12.23
N GLY A 155 19.91 6.36 10.91
CA GLY A 155 19.98 7.43 9.94
C GLY A 155 18.79 8.39 10.04
N LYS A 156 18.97 9.61 9.51
CA LYS A 156 17.87 10.51 9.20
C LYS A 156 17.65 10.45 7.70
N HIS A 157 16.52 9.87 7.30
CA HIS A 157 16.13 9.67 5.92
C HIS A 157 15.42 10.91 5.40
N GLN A 158 15.51 11.16 4.10
CA GLN A 158 14.70 12.16 3.43
C GLN A 158 13.36 11.52 3.02
N CYS A 159 12.31 11.78 3.80
CA CYS A 159 10.98 11.22 3.56
C CYS A 159 10.04 12.28 2.97
N THR A 160 9.07 11.87 2.16
CA THR A 160 7.94 12.74 1.82
C THR A 160 7.12 13.03 3.07
N ASP A 161 6.69 14.27 3.25
CA ASP A 161 5.71 14.68 4.25
C ASP A 161 4.35 14.06 3.91
N TRP A 162 4.08 12.93 4.57
CA TRP A 162 2.87 12.15 4.36
C TRP A 162 1.60 12.96 4.62
N ASN A 163 1.60 13.81 5.64
CA ASN A 163 0.41 14.61 5.98
C ASN A 163 0.08 15.62 4.89
N ARG A 164 1.10 16.19 4.25
CA ARG A 164 0.90 17.11 3.12
C ARG A 164 0.39 16.37 1.89
N LEU A 165 0.95 15.20 1.59
CA LEU A 165 0.49 14.35 0.50
C LEU A 165 -0.96 13.93 0.70
N GLU A 166 -1.32 13.44 1.89
CA GLU A 166 -2.70 13.03 2.22
C GLU A 166 -3.68 14.20 2.10
N LYS A 167 -3.34 15.39 2.63
CA LYS A 167 -4.18 16.59 2.47
C LYS A 167 -4.44 16.97 1.02
N TRP A 168 -3.46 16.72 0.14
CA TRP A 168 -3.65 16.89 -1.29
C TRP A 168 -4.53 15.78 -1.85
N ALA A 169 -4.25 14.52 -1.54
CA ALA A 169 -4.99 13.37 -2.02
C ALA A 169 -6.48 13.42 -1.64
N THR A 170 -6.82 13.80 -0.40
CA THR A 170 -8.22 13.98 0.04
C THR A 170 -9.03 14.91 -0.85
N LYS A 171 -8.40 15.97 -1.39
CA LYS A 171 -9.09 16.94 -2.27
C LYS A 171 -9.31 16.42 -3.70
N HIS A 172 -8.58 15.38 -4.08
CA HIS A 172 -8.59 14.81 -5.42
C HIS A 172 -9.17 13.40 -5.44
N SER A 173 -9.41 12.79 -4.27
CA SER A 173 -9.97 11.46 -4.17
C SER A 173 -11.48 11.46 -4.30
N PHE A 174 -12.03 10.37 -4.80
CA PHE A 174 -13.47 10.16 -4.88
C PHE A 174 -13.83 8.70 -4.55
N ASP A 175 -15.10 8.46 -4.22
CA ASP A 175 -15.60 7.11 -4.00
C ASP A 175 -15.92 6.44 -5.35
N ILE A 176 -15.08 5.49 -5.75
CA ILE A 176 -15.26 4.70 -6.98
C ILE A 176 -16.52 3.83 -6.97
N PHE A 177 -17.12 3.61 -5.80
CA PHE A 177 -18.37 2.87 -5.66
C PHE A 177 -19.61 3.76 -5.76
N THR A 178 -19.43 5.07 -5.96
CA THR A 178 -20.54 5.98 -6.27
C THR A 178 -21.25 5.48 -7.54
N PRO A 179 -22.56 5.17 -7.48
CA PRO A 179 -23.27 4.62 -8.63
C PRO A 179 -23.17 5.51 -9.85
N GLY A 180 -22.77 4.92 -10.99
CA GLY A 180 -22.70 5.60 -12.28
C GLY A 180 -21.51 6.51 -12.47
N ILE A 181 -20.53 6.58 -11.55
CA ILE A 181 -19.33 7.43 -11.73
C ILE A 181 -18.32 6.83 -12.72
N ILE A 182 -18.26 5.49 -12.79
CA ILE A 182 -17.44 4.72 -13.72
C ILE A 182 -18.30 3.62 -14.35
N GLU A 183 -18.22 3.50 -15.68
CA GLU A 183 -18.92 2.47 -16.45
C GLU A 183 -17.99 1.77 -17.44
N HIS A 184 -18.07 0.44 -17.48
CA HIS A 184 -17.35 -0.33 -18.49
C HIS A 184 -18.12 -0.23 -19.81
N PRO A 185 -17.47 0.10 -20.95
CA PRO A 185 -18.16 0.32 -22.23
C PRO A 185 -18.91 -0.92 -22.75
N VAL A 186 -18.49 -2.12 -22.33
CA VAL A 186 -19.11 -3.40 -22.73
C VAL A 186 -20.00 -4.01 -21.63
N PHE A 187 -19.65 -3.82 -20.35
CA PHE A 187 -20.23 -4.58 -19.24
C PHE A 187 -21.11 -3.71 -18.32
N GLY A 188 -21.18 -2.41 -18.60
CA GLY A 188 -21.99 -1.45 -17.84
C GLY A 188 -21.40 -1.08 -16.48
N THR A 189 -22.27 -0.67 -15.57
CA THR A 189 -21.90 -0.12 -14.27
C THR A 189 -21.02 -1.05 -13.45
N PHE A 190 -19.94 -0.50 -12.88
CA PHE A 190 -19.12 -1.20 -11.90
C PHE A 190 -19.97 -1.50 -10.66
N LYS A 191 -20.50 -2.71 -10.56
CA LYS A 191 -21.22 -3.16 -9.37
C LYS A 191 -20.19 -3.54 -8.31
N THR A 192 -20.39 -3.06 -7.09
CA THR A 192 -19.71 -3.65 -5.93
C THR A 192 -20.00 -5.15 -5.98
N ILE A 193 -18.98 -5.95 -6.28
CA ILE A 193 -19.01 -7.34 -5.85
C ILE A 193 -18.96 -7.20 -4.33
N ILE A 194 -20.14 -7.24 -3.70
CA ILE A 194 -20.22 -7.59 -2.29
C ILE A 194 -19.52 -8.94 -2.26
N SER A 195 -18.25 -8.93 -1.85
CA SER A 195 -17.47 -10.13 -1.64
C SER A 195 -18.30 -11.00 -0.72
N HIS A 196 -18.97 -11.99 -1.30
CA HIS A 196 -19.56 -13.05 -0.52
C HIS A 196 -18.38 -13.69 0.19
N ARG A 197 -18.37 -13.55 1.53
CA ARG A 197 -17.37 -14.06 2.49
C ARG A 197 -16.06 -13.28 2.57
N VAL A 198 -16.09 -12.13 3.25
CA VAL A 198 -15.14 -11.96 4.36
C VAL A 198 -15.96 -12.32 5.59
N PRO A 199 -15.67 -13.40 6.33
CA PRO A 199 -16.28 -13.60 7.63
C PRO A 199 -15.90 -12.36 8.44
N THR A 200 -16.91 -11.58 8.82
CA THR A 200 -16.81 -10.71 9.99
C THR A 200 -16.26 -11.59 11.10
N LEU A 201 -15.03 -11.32 11.52
CA LEU A 201 -14.56 -11.79 12.82
C LEU A 201 -15.44 -11.10 13.85
N THR A 202 -16.56 -11.73 14.17
CA THR A 202 -17.32 -11.45 15.38
C THR A 202 -16.50 -12.05 16.51
N PHE A 203 -15.83 -11.18 17.27
CA PHE A 203 -15.31 -11.55 18.58
C PHE A 203 -16.45 -11.38 19.58
N GLU A 204 -16.92 -12.48 20.17
CA GLU A 204 -17.52 -12.45 21.51
C GLU A 204 -16.44 -12.18 22.56
#